data_AF-A0A7Y5LVR4-F1
#
_entry.id   AF-A0A7Y5LVR4-F1
#
_cell.length_a   1.000
_cell.length_b   1.000
_cell.length_c   1.000
_cell.angle_alpha   90.00
_cell.angle_beta   90.00
_cell.angle_gamma   90.00
#
_symmetry.space_group_name_H-M   'P 1'
#
loop_
_entity.id
_entity.type
_entity.pdbx_description
1 polymer ?
#
loop_
_entity_poly.entity_id
_entity_poly.type
_entity_poly.pdbx_seq_one_letter_code
_entity_poly.pdbx_strand_id
1 'polypeptide(L)'
;MTARWVDVKEEEKRAVAENRKPRVLVSPEIQKLFDALALTRDPVGQLVRDRGKPLTPIPWVQVHSLPAFAYFDHRRHVAAGVDCRTCHGPVETMEHMRQHSDLSMGWCVNCHREVNLTGVNGQKVHASTDCAGCHY
;
A
#
# COMPACT_ATOMS: atom_id res chain seq x y z
N MET A 1 8.94 9.59 -4.76
CA MET A 1 8.23 10.76 -5.33
C MET A 1 8.82 11.02 -6.71
N THR A 2 8.01 11.31 -7.71
CA THR A 2 8.48 11.75 -9.05
C THR A 2 9.47 12.92 -8.93
N ALA A 3 10.22 13.27 -9.97
CA ALA A 3 11.08 14.47 -9.95
C ALA A 3 10.32 15.66 -9.32
N ARG A 4 11.00 16.50 -8.52
CA ARG A 4 10.33 17.57 -7.77
C ARG A 4 9.56 18.43 -8.77
N TRP A 5 8.37 18.89 -8.38
CA TRP A 5 7.50 19.66 -9.26
C TRP A 5 8.21 20.88 -9.88
N VAL A 6 9.06 21.54 -9.10
CA VAL A 6 9.88 22.66 -9.56
C VAL A 6 10.82 22.26 -10.70
N ASP A 7 11.48 21.10 -10.58
CA ASP A 7 12.42 20.61 -11.59
C ASP A 7 11.69 20.29 -12.90
N VAL A 8 10.49 19.70 -12.81
CA VAL A 8 9.63 19.40 -13.97
C VAL A 8 9.19 20.69 -14.67
N LYS A 9 8.78 21.71 -13.90
CA LYS A 9 8.38 23.02 -14.44
C LYS A 9 9.53 23.74 -15.12
N GLU A 10 10.73 23.63 -14.57
CA GLU A 10 11.89 24.29 -15.15
C GLU A 10 12.34 23.61 -16.46
N GLU A 11 12.28 22.28 -16.52
CA GLU A 11 12.51 21.53 -17.75
C GLU A 11 11.48 21.85 -18.85
N GLU A 12 10.21 22.04 -18.48
CA GLU A 12 9.16 22.49 -19.40
C GLU A 12 9.50 23.85 -20.03
N LYS A 13 9.89 24.84 -19.22
CA LYS A 13 10.32 26.16 -19.73
C LYS A 13 11.53 26.07 -20.64
N ARG A 14 12.54 25.29 -20.24
CA ARG A 14 13.75 25.10 -21.04
C ARG A 14 13.44 24.43 -22.37
N ALA A 15 12.55 23.44 -22.38
CA ALA A 15 12.15 22.76 -23.60
C ALA A 15 11.45 23.70 -24.59
N VAL A 16 10.60 24.61 -24.09
CA VAL A 16 9.99 25.68 -24.89
C VAL A 16 11.04 26.63 -25.46
N ALA A 17 11.96 27.12 -24.63
CA ALA A 17 13.02 28.02 -25.07
C ALA A 17 13.97 27.38 -26.10
N GLU A 18 14.21 26.07 -25.97
CA GLU A 18 15.07 25.27 -26.86
C GLU A 18 14.30 24.66 -28.05
N ASN A 19 13.01 24.99 -28.25
CA ASN A 19 12.10 24.43 -29.27
C ASN A 19 12.16 22.91 -29.42
N ARG A 20 12.14 22.20 -28.29
CA ARG A 20 12.18 20.73 -28.22
C ARG A 20 11.09 20.19 -27.30
N LYS A 21 10.87 18.89 -27.36
CA LYS A 21 10.01 18.21 -26.38
C LYS A 21 10.68 18.19 -25.00
N PRO A 22 9.93 18.37 -23.89
CA PRO A 22 10.46 18.21 -22.54
C PRO A 22 11.07 16.82 -22.34
N ARG A 23 12.21 16.76 -21.65
CA ARG A 23 12.81 15.49 -21.24
C ARG A 23 12.01 14.94 -20.07
N VAL A 24 11.87 13.61 -20.02
CA VAL A 24 11.26 12.94 -18.87
C VAL A 24 12.25 12.94 -17.72
N LEU A 25 11.92 13.67 -16.65
CA LEU A 25 12.71 13.66 -15.42
C LEU A 25 12.27 12.51 -14.51
N VAL A 26 13.21 11.65 -14.16
CA VAL A 26 13.01 10.56 -13.19
C VAL A 26 13.81 10.91 -11.95
N SER A 27 13.17 10.85 -10.78
CA SER A 27 13.89 11.06 -9.52
C SER A 27 14.82 9.88 -9.20
N PRO A 28 15.91 10.11 -8.45
CA PRO A 28 16.77 9.02 -7.99
C PRO A 28 16.01 7.92 -7.24
N GLU A 29 14.94 8.27 -6.51
CA GLU A 29 14.14 7.30 -5.75
C GLU A 29 13.27 6.42 -6.65
N ILE A 30 12.64 6.99 -7.68
CA ILE A 30 11.85 6.20 -8.64
C ILE A 30 12.74 5.35 -9.54
N GLN A 31 13.95 5.82 -9.84
CA GLN A 31 14.91 5.03 -10.62
C GLN A 31 15.21 3.68 -9.95
N LYS A 32 15.29 3.63 -8.61
CA LYS A 32 15.47 2.37 -7.86
C LYS A 32 14.37 1.35 -8.17
N LEU A 33 13.12 1.79 -8.34
CA LEU A 33 12.01 0.90 -8.71
C LEU A 33 12.16 0.39 -10.15
N PHE A 34 12.58 1.25 -11.07
CA PHE A 34 12.84 0.84 -12.47
C PHE A 34 13.97 -0.17 -12.55
N ASP A 35 15.05 0.03 -11.79
CA ASP A 35 16.18 -0.89 -11.74
C ASP A 35 15.75 -2.25 -11.15
N ALA A 36 14.99 -2.25 -10.05
CA ALA A 36 14.48 -3.47 -9.42
C ALA A 36 13.57 -4.28 -10.36
N LEU A 37 12.76 -3.59 -11.15
CA LEU A 37 11.87 -4.20 -12.16
C LEU A 37 12.57 -4.41 -13.52
N ALA A 38 13.85 -4.04 -13.63
CA ALA A 38 14.63 -4.02 -14.85
C ALA A 38 13.85 -3.44 -16.04
N LEU A 39 13.35 -2.23 -15.82
CA LEU A 39 12.69 -1.37 -16.80
C LEU A 39 13.69 -0.38 -17.38
N THR A 40 13.69 -0.24 -18.69
CA THR A 40 14.46 0.76 -19.44
C THR A 40 13.53 1.58 -20.34
N ARG A 41 14.03 2.66 -20.93
CA ARG A 41 13.28 3.42 -21.95
C ARG A 41 13.66 2.98 -23.35
N ASP A 42 12.66 2.77 -24.19
CA ASP A 42 12.87 2.55 -25.62
C ASP A 42 13.21 3.87 -26.35
N PRO A 43 13.52 3.84 -27.67
CA PRO A 43 13.86 5.06 -28.42
C PRO A 43 12.74 6.11 -28.48
N VAL A 44 11.48 5.74 -28.20
CA VAL A 44 10.33 6.65 -28.15
C VAL A 44 9.96 7.05 -26.71
N GLY A 45 10.74 6.63 -25.71
CA GLY A 45 10.66 7.04 -24.31
C GLY A 45 9.74 6.19 -23.43
N GLN A 46 9.16 5.09 -23.93
CA GLN A 46 8.28 4.21 -23.17
C GLN A 46 9.08 3.27 -22.26
N LEU A 47 8.55 3.00 -21.06
CA LEU A 47 9.15 2.02 -20.15
C LEU A 47 8.90 0.61 -20.68
N VAL A 48 9.96 -0.12 -20.97
CA VAL A 48 9.95 -1.49 -21.49
C VAL A 48 10.83 -2.39 -20.62
N ARG A 49 10.44 -3.67 -20.50
CA ARG A 49 11.18 -4.66 -19.72
C ARG A 49 12.45 -5.09 -20.46
N ASP A 50 13.61 -4.88 -19.83
CA ASP A 50 14.91 -5.37 -20.32
C ASP A 50 15.10 -6.86 -19.99
N ARG A 51 14.63 -7.74 -20.87
CA ARG A 51 14.67 -9.20 -20.67
C ARG A 51 16.09 -9.77 -20.45
N GLY A 52 17.15 -9.02 -20.73
CA GLY A 52 18.54 -9.40 -20.45
C GLY A 52 18.97 -9.19 -18.99
N LYS A 53 18.19 -8.47 -18.19
CA LYS A 53 18.46 -8.21 -16.77
C LYS A 53 17.47 -8.95 -15.86
N PRO A 54 17.93 -9.55 -14.74
CA PRO A 54 17.04 -10.21 -13.78
C PRO A 54 16.21 -9.18 -13.00
N LEU A 55 15.11 -9.66 -12.40
CA LEU A 55 14.33 -8.88 -11.43
C LEU A 55 15.04 -8.93 -10.06
N THR A 56 15.03 -7.81 -9.34
CA THR A 56 15.49 -7.75 -7.95
C THR A 56 14.29 -7.56 -7.03
N PRO A 57 14.01 -8.49 -6.10
CA PRO A 57 12.94 -8.33 -5.12
C PRO A 57 13.14 -7.09 -4.25
N ILE A 58 12.07 -6.36 -3.98
CA ILE A 58 12.08 -5.22 -3.06
C ILE A 58 11.87 -5.75 -1.64
N PRO A 59 12.82 -5.55 -0.70
CA PRO A 59 12.71 -6.03 0.67
C PRO A 59 11.78 -5.14 1.49
N TRP A 60 10.47 -5.33 1.33
CA TRP A 60 9.47 -4.60 2.11
C TRP A 60 9.55 -4.95 3.59
N VAL A 61 9.45 -3.95 4.45
CA VAL A 61 9.26 -4.14 5.89
C VAL A 61 7.76 -4.26 6.15
N GLN A 62 7.33 -5.40 6.68
CA GLN A 62 5.94 -5.63 7.05
C GLN A 62 5.59 -4.86 8.32
N VAL A 63 4.64 -3.92 8.23
CA VAL A 63 4.23 -3.06 9.35
C VAL A 63 3.25 -3.76 10.29
N HIS A 64 2.28 -4.50 9.73
CA HIS A 64 1.28 -5.23 10.51
C HIS A 64 1.62 -6.73 10.45
N SER A 65 2.05 -7.27 11.58
CA SER A 65 2.42 -8.68 11.71
C SER A 65 1.76 -9.26 12.96
N LEU A 66 0.91 -10.27 12.76
CA LEU A 66 0.29 -11.02 13.86
C LEU A 66 1.15 -12.24 14.19
N PRO A 67 1.15 -12.71 15.44
CA PRO A 67 1.82 -13.95 15.81
C PRO A 67 1.34 -15.14 14.99
N ALA A 68 2.24 -16.08 14.68
CA ALA A 68 1.92 -17.20 13.80
C ALA A 68 0.72 -18.03 14.28
N PHE A 69 0.56 -18.23 15.60
CA PHE A 69 -0.55 -18.97 16.20
C PHE A 69 -1.92 -18.26 16.11
N ALA A 70 -1.99 -17.07 15.50
CA ALA A 70 -3.22 -16.35 15.25
C ALA A 70 -3.51 -16.32 13.75
N TYR A 71 -4.66 -16.84 13.35
CA TYR A 71 -5.12 -16.81 11.97
C TYR A 71 -6.05 -15.62 11.71
N PHE A 72 -5.72 -14.82 10.71
CA PHE A 72 -6.52 -13.68 10.26
C PHE A 72 -6.85 -13.79 8.77
N ASP A 73 -8.12 -13.56 8.41
CA ASP A 73 -8.60 -13.60 7.03
C ASP A 73 -9.32 -12.29 6.67
N HIS A 74 -8.69 -11.49 5.81
CA HIS A 74 -9.23 -10.22 5.32
C HIS A 74 -10.60 -10.38 4.66
N ARG A 75 -10.83 -11.52 3.97
CA ARG A 75 -12.04 -11.71 3.14
C ARG A 75 -13.31 -11.63 3.96
N ARG A 76 -13.30 -12.19 5.18
CA ARG A 76 -14.47 -12.19 6.08
C ARG A 76 -14.82 -10.77 6.55
N HIS A 77 -13.81 -9.98 6.88
CA HIS A 77 -13.98 -8.62 7.39
C HIS A 77 -14.44 -7.65 6.30
N VAL A 78 -13.83 -7.74 5.11
CA VAL A 78 -14.22 -6.94 3.95
C VAL A 78 -15.63 -7.31 3.47
N ALA A 79 -15.98 -8.60 3.44
CA ALA A 79 -17.33 -9.04 3.06
C ALA A 79 -18.41 -8.59 4.05
N ALA A 80 -18.06 -8.46 5.34
CA ALA A 80 -18.94 -7.88 6.36
C ALA A 80 -19.09 -6.34 6.25
N GLY A 81 -18.34 -5.68 5.36
CA GLY A 81 -18.42 -4.24 5.13
C GLY A 81 -17.58 -3.40 6.11
N VAL A 82 -16.62 -3.98 6.81
CA VAL A 82 -15.72 -3.23 7.71
C VAL A 82 -14.80 -2.32 6.88
N ASP A 83 -14.74 -1.02 7.20
CA ASP A 83 -13.86 -0.06 6.54
C ASP A 83 -12.39 -0.35 6.87
N CYS A 84 -11.52 -0.30 5.87
CA CYS A 84 -10.08 -0.48 6.01
C CYS A 84 -9.47 0.43 7.10
N ARG A 85 -10.00 1.64 7.23
CA ARG A 85 -9.53 2.68 8.16
C ARG A 85 -9.83 2.32 9.62
N THR A 86 -10.80 1.44 9.88
CA THR A 86 -11.07 0.93 11.23
C THR A 86 -9.85 0.19 11.80
N CYS A 87 -9.14 -0.57 10.96
CA CYS A 87 -7.96 -1.34 11.37
C CYS A 87 -6.64 -0.58 11.10
N HIS A 88 -6.54 0.07 9.94
CA HIS A 88 -5.29 0.65 9.45
C HIS A 88 -5.17 2.17 9.62
N GLY A 89 -6.22 2.84 10.11
CA GLY A 89 -6.26 4.30 10.22
C GLY A 89 -6.38 5.01 8.87
N PRO A 90 -6.16 6.35 8.83
CA PRO A 90 -6.33 7.16 7.61
C PRO A 90 -5.15 7.03 6.65
N VAL A 91 -4.97 5.84 6.07
CA VAL A 91 -3.86 5.46 5.18
C VAL A 91 -3.67 6.42 4.01
N GLU A 92 -4.73 7.07 3.53
CA GLU A 92 -4.72 8.05 2.45
C GLU A 92 -3.92 9.32 2.77
N THR A 93 -3.73 9.62 4.05
CA THR A 93 -2.97 10.79 4.52
C THR A 93 -1.64 10.41 5.18
N MET A 94 -1.32 9.11 5.24
CA MET A 94 -0.07 8.65 5.83
C MET A 94 1.10 8.85 4.85
N GLU A 95 2.03 9.73 5.18
CA GLU A 95 3.29 9.89 4.42
C GLU A 95 4.14 8.61 4.47
N HIS A 96 4.17 7.98 5.64
CA HIS A 96 4.79 6.67 5.86
C HIS A 96 3.79 5.73 6.52
N MET A 97 3.76 4.48 6.05
CA MET A 97 2.93 3.44 6.65
C MET A 97 3.34 3.20 8.09
N ARG A 98 2.35 3.21 8.99
CA ARG A 98 2.54 2.96 10.42
C ARG A 98 1.38 2.12 10.96
N GLN A 99 1.63 1.46 12.08
CA GLN A 99 0.58 0.75 12.80
C GLN A 99 -0.33 1.77 13.51
N HIS A 100 -1.63 1.71 13.23
CA HIS A 100 -2.64 2.61 13.81
C HIS A 100 -3.29 1.98 15.05
N SER A 101 -3.91 0.82 14.86
CA SER A 101 -4.44 -0.01 15.94
C SER A 101 -3.39 -1.01 16.41
N ASP A 102 -3.38 -1.34 17.69
CA ASP A 102 -2.44 -2.33 18.24
C ASP A 102 -2.67 -3.75 17.68
N LEU A 103 -3.88 -4.02 17.18
CA LEU A 103 -4.35 -5.32 16.67
C LEU A 103 -4.06 -6.46 17.66
N SER A 104 -4.11 -6.14 18.96
CA SER A 104 -3.97 -7.11 20.02
C SER A 104 -5.20 -8.03 20.09
N MET A 105 -5.08 -9.18 20.75
CA MET A 105 -6.23 -10.06 21.00
C MET A 105 -7.39 -9.29 21.65
N GLY A 106 -7.10 -8.40 22.61
CA GLY A 106 -8.10 -7.59 23.28
C GLY A 106 -8.83 -6.65 22.33
N TRP A 107 -8.11 -6.01 21.42
CA TRP A 107 -8.69 -5.16 20.38
C TRP A 107 -9.62 -5.96 19.46
N CYS A 108 -9.17 -7.11 18.96
CA CYS A 108 -9.97 -7.98 18.09
C CYS A 108 -11.27 -8.44 18.78
N VAL A 109 -11.16 -8.99 20.00
CA VAL A 109 -12.31 -9.52 20.75
C VAL A 109 -13.31 -8.41 21.10
N ASN A 110 -12.84 -7.22 21.47
CA ASN A 110 -13.72 -6.11 21.78
C ASN A 110 -14.45 -5.59 20.54
N CYS A 111 -13.76 -5.48 19.41
CA CYS A 111 -14.39 -5.15 18.12
C CYS A 111 -15.46 -6.20 17.76
N HIS A 112 -15.15 -7.50 17.85
CA HIS A 112 -16.10 -8.57 17.57
C HIS A 112 -17.34 -8.52 18.46
N ARG A 113 -17.17 -8.24 19.77
CA ARG A 113 -18.29 -8.04 20.71
C ARG A 113 -19.16 -6.85 20.31
N GLU A 114 -18.54 -5.73 19.96
CA GLU A 114 -19.24 -4.51 19.57
C GLU A 114 -20.08 -4.71 18.30
N VAL A 115 -19.50 -5.28 17.25
CA VAL A 115 -20.23 -5.50 15.98
C VAL A 115 -21.30 -6.58 16.09
N ASN A 116 -21.18 -7.52 17.03
CA ASN A 116 -22.26 -8.47 17.33
C ASN A 116 -23.47 -7.79 17.98
N LEU A 117 -23.27 -6.67 18.69
CA LEU A 117 -24.34 -5.88 19.30
C LEU A 117 -24.93 -4.86 18.33
N THR A 118 -24.07 -4.19 17.56
CA THR A 118 -24.42 -3.01 16.77
C THR A 118 -24.57 -3.29 15.27
N GLY A 119 -24.06 -4.42 14.81
CA GLY A 119 -23.92 -4.72 13.38
C GLY A 119 -22.77 -3.95 12.71
N VAL A 120 -22.59 -4.19 11.42
CA VAL A 120 -21.68 -3.42 10.55
C VAL A 120 -22.52 -2.81 9.44
N ASN A 121 -22.48 -1.49 9.27
CA ASN A 121 -23.29 -0.76 8.27
C ASN A 121 -24.79 -1.10 8.32
N GLY A 122 -25.33 -1.27 9.53
CA GLY A 122 -26.73 -1.64 9.74
C GLY A 122 -27.07 -3.11 9.45
N GLN A 123 -26.09 -3.93 9.06
CA GLN A 123 -26.26 -5.37 8.88
C GLN A 123 -25.84 -6.12 10.15
N LYS A 124 -26.68 -7.07 10.59
CA LYS A 124 -26.29 -7.99 11.66
C LYS A 124 -25.16 -8.89 11.17
N VAL A 125 -24.14 -9.04 12.01
CA VAL A 125 -23.01 -9.94 11.79
C VAL A 125 -22.88 -10.90 12.95
N HIS A 126 -22.13 -11.99 12.75
CA HIS A 126 -21.75 -12.92 13.80
C HIS A 126 -20.24 -13.14 13.77
N ALA A 127 -19.52 -12.24 14.43
CA ALA A 127 -18.08 -12.32 14.60
C ALA A 127 -17.74 -13.29 15.75
N SER A 128 -16.85 -14.25 15.49
CA SER A 128 -16.47 -15.25 16.50
C SER A 128 -15.70 -14.59 17.64
N THR A 129 -16.13 -14.82 18.88
CA THR A 129 -15.34 -14.50 20.09
C THR A 129 -14.75 -15.75 20.74
N ASP A 130 -14.82 -16.88 20.04
CA ASP A 130 -14.27 -18.14 20.51
C ASP A 130 -12.76 -18.23 20.22
N CYS A 131 -12.01 -18.77 21.17
CA CYS A 131 -10.55 -18.87 21.11
C CYS A 131 -10.09 -19.66 19.88
N ALA A 132 -10.75 -20.78 19.58
CA ALA A 132 -10.43 -21.63 18.43
C ALA A 132 -10.84 -21.00 17.09
N GLY A 133 -11.61 -19.90 17.11
CA GLY A 133 -11.90 -19.11 15.91
C GLY A 133 -10.69 -18.32 15.41
N CYS A 134 -9.72 -18.05 16.29
CA CYS A 134 -8.52 -17.26 15.98
C CYS A 134 -7.23 -18.06 16.16
N HIS A 135 -7.22 -19.06 17.04
CA HIS A 135 -6.06 -19.89 17.36
C HIS A 135 -6.20 -21.29 16.79
N TYR A 136 -5.08 -21.83 16.32
CA TYR A 136 -4.97 -23.21 15.83
C TYR A 136 -3.90 -23.98 16.58
#